data_AF-A0A533YAV4-F1
#
_entry.id   AF-A0A533YAV4-F1
#
_cell.length_a   1.000
_cell.length_b   1.000
_cell.length_c   1.000
_cell.angle_alpha   90.00
_cell.angle_beta   90.00
_cell.angle_gamma   90.00
#
_symmetry.space_group_name_H-M   'P 1'
#
loop_
_entity.id
_entity.type
_entity.pdbx_description
1 polymer ?
#
loop_
_entity_poly.entity_id
_entity_poly.type
_entity_poly.pdbx_seq_one_letter_code
_entity_poly.pdbx_strand_id
1 'polypeptide(L)'
;MRLLRKSIAVVLIGGLVIAIAVALPLLPVYGEGGARRDVVLHERERNASIMNMLYLVEFEATQAGTPTSREQTIELLDKLVIPTLESLGKDGKVRAGGIAGGTLAGAFVVGAKSKDEVTELVRALPAWGIMQWKVTPLETFAHRADLEKKVVQELRTQK
;
A
#
# COMPACT_ATOMS: atom_id res chain seq x y z
N MET A 1 75.30 -15.03 -21.15
CA MET A 1 74.96 -16.47 -21.06
C MET A 1 73.44 -16.57 -20.99
N ARG A 2 72.77 -16.90 -22.11
CA ARG A 2 72.21 -18.23 -22.47
C ARG A 2 71.15 -18.71 -21.48
N LEU A 3 69.94 -19.18 -21.80
CA LEU A 3 69.07 -19.48 -22.96
C LEU A 3 67.69 -19.82 -22.28
N LEU A 4 66.48 -19.67 -22.81
CA LEU A 4 65.92 -20.37 -23.97
C LEU A 4 64.41 -19.98 -24.17
N ARG A 5 64.05 -19.56 -25.40
CA ARG A 5 62.81 -19.77 -26.21
C ARG A 5 61.40 -19.61 -25.60
N LYS A 6 60.38 -19.09 -26.31
CA LYS A 6 60.11 -19.05 -27.77
C LYS A 6 59.04 -17.97 -28.06
N SER A 7 59.19 -17.26 -29.18
CA SER A 7 58.17 -16.42 -29.78
C SER A 7 57.15 -17.26 -30.56
N ILE A 8 55.87 -16.86 -30.53
CA ILE A 8 54.94 -16.99 -31.67
C ILE A 8 54.24 -15.64 -31.80
N ALA A 9 54.45 -14.98 -32.92
CA ALA A 9 53.76 -13.77 -33.35
C ALA A 9 52.49 -14.16 -34.10
N VAL A 10 51.40 -13.38 -33.98
CA VAL A 10 50.48 -13.09 -35.09
C VAL A 10 49.85 -11.70 -34.85
N VAL A 11 50.13 -10.80 -35.79
CA VAL A 11 49.51 -9.49 -36.04
C VAL A 11 48.04 -9.68 -36.43
N LEU A 12 47.14 -8.73 -36.10
CA LEU A 12 46.12 -8.17 -37.02
C LEU A 12 45.13 -7.24 -36.30
N ILE A 13 45.26 -5.94 -36.62
CA ILE A 13 44.20 -5.02 -37.08
C ILE A 13 42.85 -5.04 -36.35
N GLY A 14 42.51 -3.91 -35.70
CA GLY A 14 41.17 -3.33 -35.80
C GLY A 14 40.41 -3.04 -34.50
N GLY A 15 40.10 -1.76 -34.29
CA GLY A 15 38.99 -1.27 -33.44
C GLY A 15 39.24 -1.32 -31.92
N LEU A 16 38.69 -0.45 -31.08
CA LEU A 16 37.60 0.50 -31.24
C LEU A 16 37.68 1.46 -30.03
N VAL A 17 37.65 2.76 -30.32
CA VAL A 17 37.51 3.83 -29.31
C VAL A 17 36.14 3.69 -28.65
N ILE A 18 36.12 3.53 -27.32
CA ILE A 18 34.88 3.53 -26.54
C ILE A 18 34.40 4.99 -26.46
N ALA A 19 33.47 5.36 -27.35
CA ALA A 19 32.69 6.58 -27.20
C ALA A 19 31.57 6.31 -26.18
N ILE A 20 31.67 6.96 -25.02
CA ILE A 20 30.62 6.95 -24.00
C ILE A 20 29.49 7.88 -24.48
N ALA A 21 28.39 7.31 -24.96
CA ALA A 21 27.17 8.04 -25.23
C ALA A 21 26.38 8.20 -23.92
N VAL A 22 26.43 9.39 -23.33
CA VAL A 22 25.54 9.81 -22.24
C VAL A 22 24.16 10.07 -22.85
N ALA A 23 23.29 9.05 -22.82
CA ALA A 23 21.89 9.20 -23.15
C ALA A 23 21.13 9.71 -21.91
N LEU A 24 20.92 11.02 -21.82
CA LEU A 24 19.83 11.60 -21.04
C LEU A 24 18.51 11.32 -21.79
N PRO A 25 17.56 10.55 -21.22
CA PRO A 25 16.24 10.50 -21.81
C PRO A 25 15.48 11.79 -21.45
N LEU A 26 15.22 12.59 -22.49
CA LEU A 26 14.20 13.63 -22.51
C LEU A 26 12.87 13.02 -22.06
N LEU A 27 12.25 13.59 -21.02
CA LEU A 27 10.90 13.24 -20.59
C LEU A 27 9.90 13.55 -21.70
N PRO A 28 9.00 12.62 -22.09
CA PRO A 28 7.77 13.02 -22.74
C PRO A 28 6.82 13.60 -21.69
N VAL A 29 6.28 14.75 -22.08
CA VAL A 29 5.20 15.52 -21.47
C VAL A 29 3.98 14.64 -21.20
N TYR A 30 3.35 14.92 -20.07
CA TYR A 30 2.06 14.41 -19.58
C TYR A 30 1.07 14.02 -20.71
N GLY A 31 0.64 12.76 -20.71
CA GLY A 31 -0.37 12.25 -21.64
C GLY A 31 -0.84 10.84 -21.27
N GLU A 32 -2.09 10.79 -20.80
CA GLU A 32 -3.00 9.64 -20.80
C GLU A 32 -2.67 8.38 -19.96
N GLY A 33 -3.34 8.30 -18.79
CA GLY A 33 -4.20 7.15 -18.46
C GLY A 33 -3.64 5.75 -18.66
N GLY A 34 -2.55 5.41 -17.96
CA GLY A 34 -2.07 4.02 -17.88
C GLY A 34 -1.58 3.72 -16.47
N ALA A 35 -2.41 3.09 -15.65
CA ALA A 35 -1.96 2.54 -14.38
C ALA A 35 -0.76 1.61 -14.62
N ARG A 36 0.37 1.95 -14.00
CA ARG A 36 1.62 1.18 -13.98
C ARG A 36 1.34 -0.30 -13.75
N ARG A 37 1.51 -1.13 -14.79
CA ARG A 37 1.31 -2.60 -14.76
C ARG A 37 2.42 -3.36 -14.04
N ASP A 38 3.51 -2.67 -13.68
CA ASP A 38 4.71 -3.21 -13.04
C ASP A 38 4.60 -3.28 -11.50
N VAL A 39 3.68 -2.54 -10.87
CA VAL A 39 3.42 -2.68 -9.42
C VAL A 39 2.67 -3.98 -9.08
N VAL A 40 1.91 -4.54 -10.05
CA VAL A 40 1.02 -5.70 -9.83
C VAL A 40 1.77 -7.04 -9.85
N LEU A 41 2.96 -7.12 -10.44
CA LEU A 41 3.66 -8.40 -10.64
C LEU A 41 4.38 -8.91 -9.38
N HIS A 42 4.88 -8.02 -8.51
CA HIS A 42 5.46 -8.42 -7.22
C HIS A 42 4.41 -8.81 -6.15
N GLU A 43 3.12 -8.58 -6.41
CA GLU A 43 2.01 -9.01 -5.55
C GLU A 43 1.54 -10.43 -5.87
N ARG A 44 1.73 -10.91 -7.11
CA ARG A 44 1.24 -12.24 -7.53
C ARG A 44 1.94 -13.41 -6.83
N GLU A 45 3.22 -13.31 -6.50
CA GLU A 45 3.92 -14.38 -5.77
C GLU A 45 3.67 -14.32 -4.25
N ARG A 46 3.30 -13.15 -3.72
CA ARG A 46 2.83 -13.00 -2.33
C ARG A 46 1.40 -13.51 -2.12
N ASN A 47 0.61 -13.55 -3.19
CA ASN A 47 -0.81 -13.93 -3.21
C ASN A 47 -1.13 -15.42 -3.01
N ALA A 48 -0.13 -16.30 -2.87
CA ALA A 48 -0.38 -17.69 -2.44
C ALA A 48 -0.48 -17.84 -0.90
N SER A 49 -0.04 -16.84 -0.15
CA SER A 49 -0.07 -16.83 1.32
C SER A 49 -1.33 -16.11 1.84
N ILE A 50 -2.47 -16.78 1.66
CA ILE A 50 -3.83 -16.46 2.16
C ILE A 50 -4.47 -15.21 1.50
N MET A 51 -5.61 -15.44 0.83
CA MET A 51 -6.48 -14.42 0.22
C MET A 51 -6.99 -13.41 1.25
N ASN A 52 -6.21 -12.39 1.58
CA ASN A 52 -6.65 -11.33 2.46
C ASN A 52 -7.57 -10.38 1.70
N MET A 53 -8.80 -10.25 2.17
CA MET A 53 -9.73 -9.19 1.76
C MET A 53 -9.22 -7.85 2.31
N LEU A 54 -9.54 -6.75 1.62
CA LEU A 54 -9.26 -5.41 2.11
C LEU A 54 -10.49 -4.86 2.80
N TYR A 55 -10.25 -4.14 3.90
CA TYR A 55 -11.28 -3.42 4.63
C TYR A 55 -10.85 -1.97 4.80
N LEU A 56 -11.76 -1.04 4.53
CA LEU A 56 -11.66 0.34 4.95
C LEU A 56 -12.22 0.44 6.36
N VAL A 57 -11.41 0.93 7.29
CA VAL A 57 -11.83 1.22 8.65
C VAL A 57 -11.77 2.73 8.84
N GLU A 58 -12.91 3.31 9.19
CA GLU A 58 -13.06 4.73 9.50
C GLU A 58 -13.31 4.87 11.01
N PHE A 59 -12.76 5.91 11.62
CA PHE A 59 -12.99 6.21 13.02
C PHE A 59 -13.09 7.69 13.29
N GLU A 60 -13.83 8.05 14.33
CA GLU A 60 -13.99 9.43 14.81
C GLU A 60 -14.20 9.42 16.33
N ALA A 61 -13.59 10.37 17.03
CA ALA A 61 -13.82 10.52 18.46
C ALA A 61 -15.28 10.80 18.77
N THR A 62 -15.81 10.09 19.76
CA THR A 62 -17.16 10.36 20.25
C THR A 62 -17.16 11.67 21.04
N GLN A 63 -18.28 12.40 21.01
CA GLN A 63 -18.49 13.58 21.87
C GLN A 63 -18.57 13.21 23.37
N ALA A 64 -18.63 11.92 23.69
CA ALA A 64 -18.59 11.44 25.06
C ALA A 64 -17.15 11.44 25.57
N GLY A 65 -16.89 12.27 26.59
CA GLY A 65 -15.60 12.26 27.28
C GLY A 65 -14.59 13.32 26.84
N THR A 66 -15.04 14.47 26.31
CA THR A 66 -14.17 15.66 26.22
C THR A 66 -13.59 15.93 27.61
N PRO A 67 -12.25 15.86 27.77
CA PRO A 67 -11.62 16.12 29.06
C PRO A 67 -12.02 17.50 29.59
N THR A 68 -12.40 17.59 30.86
CA THR A 68 -12.76 18.85 31.49
C THR A 68 -11.58 19.50 32.21
N SER A 69 -10.45 18.79 32.32
CA SER A 69 -9.19 19.31 32.86
C SER A 69 -7.97 18.96 32.00
N ARG A 70 -6.86 19.65 32.29
CA ARG A 70 -5.56 19.40 31.68
C ARG A 70 -5.05 18.00 31.97
N GLU A 71 -5.16 17.56 33.23
CA GLU A 71 -4.67 16.26 33.69
C GLU A 71 -5.43 15.13 33.01
N GLN A 72 -6.75 15.25 32.88
CA GLN A 72 -7.58 14.30 32.14
C GLN A 72 -7.23 14.28 30.65
N THR A 73 -6.89 15.43 30.07
CA THR A 73 -6.46 15.51 28.66
C THR A 73 -5.15 14.77 28.47
N ILE A 74 -4.17 14.99 29.36
CA ILE A 74 -2.88 14.29 29.32
C ILE A 74 -3.10 12.78 29.45
N GLU A 75 -3.92 12.35 30.41
CA GLU A 75 -4.20 10.92 30.62
C GLU A 75 -4.88 10.27 29.41
N LEU A 76 -5.88 10.93 28.82
CA LEU A 76 -6.57 10.47 27.61
C LEU A 76 -5.59 10.30 26.44
N LEU A 77 -4.75 11.30 26.20
CA LEU A 77 -3.80 11.28 25.09
C LEU A 77 -2.72 10.23 25.30
N ASP A 78 -2.12 10.20 26.49
CA ASP A 78 -0.98 9.34 26.83
C ASP A 78 -1.38 7.85 26.88
N LYS A 79 -2.54 7.54 27.47
CA LYS A 79 -2.94 6.15 27.69
C LYS A 79 -3.79 5.55 26.58
N LEU A 80 -4.57 6.37 25.86
CA LEU A 80 -5.55 5.87 24.89
C LEU A 80 -5.22 6.27 23.45
N VAL A 81 -5.08 7.57 23.17
CA VAL A 81 -4.97 8.07 21.79
C VAL A 81 -3.60 7.74 21.19
N ILE A 82 -2.50 8.17 21.82
CA ILE A 82 -1.14 7.96 21.30
C ILE A 82 -0.84 6.47 21.09
N PRO A 83 -1.09 5.57 22.07
CA PRO A 83 -0.81 4.15 21.89
C PRO A 83 -1.64 3.51 20.77
N THR A 84 -2.88 3.98 20.56
CA THR A 84 -3.73 3.52 19.44
C THR A 84 -3.12 3.90 18.09
N LEU A 85 -2.71 5.16 17.93
CA LEU A 85 -2.10 5.64 16.68
C LEU A 85 -0.77 4.95 16.40
N GLU A 86 0.06 4.74 17.42
CA GLU A 86 1.31 3.99 17.27
C GLU A 86 1.08 2.53 16.90
N SER A 87 0.09 1.88 17.50
CA SER A 87 -0.25 0.48 17.20
C SER A 87 -0.68 0.34 15.74
N LEU A 88 -1.55 1.23 15.27
CA LEU A 88 -1.97 1.27 13.85
C LEU A 88 -0.80 1.57 12.91
N GLY A 89 0.13 2.45 13.31
CA GLY A 89 1.31 2.78 12.50
C GLY A 89 2.35 1.66 12.41
N LYS A 90 2.36 0.72 13.35
CA LYS A 90 3.30 -0.42 13.41
C LYS A 90 2.70 -1.74 12.89
N ASP A 91 1.39 -1.83 12.72
CA ASP A 91 0.72 -3.07 12.31
C ASP A 91 0.95 -3.39 10.83
N GLY A 92 1.62 -4.52 10.55
CA GLY A 92 1.95 -4.95 9.19
C GLY A 92 0.73 -5.36 8.31
N LYS A 93 -0.46 -5.49 8.89
CA LYS A 93 -1.72 -5.70 8.16
C LYS A 93 -2.29 -4.40 7.63
N VAL A 94 -1.97 -3.26 8.24
CA VAL A 94 -2.37 -1.93 7.77
C VAL A 94 -1.57 -1.59 6.51
N ARG A 95 -2.29 -1.28 5.42
CA ARG A 95 -1.71 -1.02 4.10
C ARG A 95 -1.48 0.46 3.85
N ALA A 96 -2.37 1.29 4.39
CA ALA A 96 -2.32 2.74 4.31
C ALA A 96 -3.27 3.31 5.38
N GLY A 97 -3.06 4.55 5.80
CA GLY A 97 -3.97 5.23 6.71
C GLY A 97 -3.44 6.56 7.18
N GLY A 98 -4.27 7.27 7.96
CA GLY A 98 -3.91 8.55 8.53
C GLY A 98 -5.08 9.23 9.25
N ILE A 99 -4.79 10.44 9.73
CA ILE A 99 -5.74 11.33 10.39
C ILE A 99 -6.24 12.36 9.37
N ALA A 100 -7.54 12.63 9.39
CA ALA A 100 -8.11 13.75 8.67
C ALA A 100 -7.67 15.07 9.34
N GLY A 101 -6.98 15.92 8.59
CA GLY A 101 -6.34 17.13 9.14
C GLY A 101 -7.31 18.02 9.92
N GLY A 102 -6.93 18.40 11.14
CA GLY A 102 -7.72 19.29 12.00
C GLY A 102 -8.87 18.61 12.75
N THR A 103 -9.03 17.29 12.64
CA THR A 103 -10.07 16.52 13.36
C THR A 103 -9.44 15.42 14.21
N LEU A 104 -10.27 14.78 15.05
CA LEU A 104 -9.94 13.51 15.70
C LEU A 104 -10.65 12.35 14.99
N ALA A 105 -10.67 12.41 13.66
CA ALA A 105 -11.16 11.37 12.77
C ALA A 105 -10.03 10.87 11.87
N GLY A 106 -10.11 9.62 11.46
CA GLY A 106 -9.12 9.01 10.60
C GLY A 106 -9.67 7.81 9.85
N ALA A 107 -8.85 7.29 8.97
CA ALA A 107 -9.16 6.10 8.22
C ALA A 107 -7.90 5.31 7.92
N PHE A 108 -8.05 3.99 7.81
CA PHE A 108 -6.99 3.10 7.36
C PHE A 108 -7.55 1.94 6.56
N VAL A 109 -6.73 1.37 5.69
CA VAL A 109 -7.00 0.16 4.93
C VAL A 109 -6.22 -0.99 5.55
N VAL A 110 -6.89 -2.08 5.85
CA VAL A 110 -6.29 -3.28 6.47
C VAL A 110 -6.59 -4.53 5.65
N GLY A 111 -5.59 -5.40 5.52
CA GLY A 111 -5.77 -6.74 4.96
C GLY A 111 -6.14 -7.74 6.05
N ALA A 112 -7.25 -8.46 5.89
CA ALA A 112 -7.72 -9.47 6.83
C ALA A 112 -8.46 -10.61 6.12
N LYS A 113 -8.60 -11.76 6.78
CA LYS A 113 -9.33 -12.92 6.27
C LYS A 113 -10.84 -12.79 6.43
N SER A 114 -11.29 -11.97 7.38
CA SER A 114 -12.71 -11.76 7.67
C SER A 114 -12.95 -10.41 8.35
N LYS A 115 -14.22 -10.00 8.40
CA LYS A 115 -14.65 -8.82 9.16
C LYS A 115 -14.42 -9.02 10.67
N ASP A 116 -14.52 -10.25 11.16
CA ASP A 116 -14.31 -10.58 12.56
C ASP A 116 -12.86 -10.34 12.98
N GLU A 117 -11.89 -10.72 12.13
CA GLU A 117 -10.48 -10.44 12.38
C GLU A 117 -10.19 -8.92 12.47
N VAL A 118 -10.85 -8.12 11.61
CA VAL A 118 -10.77 -6.65 11.71
C VAL A 118 -11.41 -6.15 13.00
N THR A 119 -12.53 -6.74 13.41
CA THR A 119 -13.23 -6.38 14.64
C THR A 119 -12.37 -6.69 15.87
N GLU A 120 -11.68 -7.83 15.89
CA GLU A 120 -10.73 -8.20 16.95
C GLU A 120 -9.56 -7.22 17.03
N LEU A 121 -8.97 -6.86 15.88
CA LEU A 121 -7.90 -5.86 15.80
C LEU A 121 -8.37 -4.53 16.37
N VAL A 122 -9.53 -4.05 15.94
CA VAL A 122 -10.08 -2.76 16.39
C VAL A 122 -10.45 -2.78 17.88
N ARG A 123 -11.01 -3.88 18.40
CA ARG A 123 -11.33 -4.04 19.83
C ARG A 123 -10.10 -4.08 20.73
N ALA A 124 -8.95 -4.49 20.20
CA ALA A 124 -7.70 -4.50 20.94
C ALA A 124 -7.08 -3.10 21.09
N LEU A 125 -7.57 -2.10 20.36
CA LEU A 125 -7.04 -0.74 20.42
C LEU A 125 -7.44 -0.04 21.74
N PRO A 126 -6.50 0.64 22.43
CA PRO A 126 -6.80 1.36 23.67
C PRO A 126 -7.95 2.38 23.54
N ALA A 127 -8.03 3.08 22.41
CA ALA A 127 -9.08 4.07 22.15
C ALA A 127 -10.41 3.47 21.64
N TRP A 128 -10.58 2.14 21.61
CA TRP A 128 -11.80 1.49 21.13
C TRP A 128 -13.07 2.09 21.74
N GLY A 129 -13.09 2.26 23.08
CA GLY A 129 -14.27 2.70 23.81
C GLY A 129 -14.61 4.21 23.73
N ILE A 130 -13.73 5.02 23.14
CA ILE A 130 -13.90 6.49 23.05
C ILE A 130 -14.04 6.99 21.61
N MET A 131 -13.93 6.08 20.63
CA MET A 131 -14.08 6.36 19.21
C MET A 131 -15.22 5.54 18.63
N GLN A 132 -15.95 6.12 17.69
CA GLN A 132 -16.86 5.39 16.84
C GLN A 132 -16.06 4.78 15.70
N TRP A 133 -16.28 3.50 15.42
CA TRP A 133 -15.57 2.79 14.35
C TRP A 133 -16.55 2.22 13.34
N LYS A 134 -16.15 2.24 12.08
CA LYS A 134 -16.92 1.69 10.97
C LYS A 134 -16.00 0.84 10.10
N VAL A 135 -16.38 -0.42 9.93
CA VAL A 135 -15.63 -1.38 9.11
C VAL A 135 -16.41 -1.66 7.83
N THR A 136 -15.81 -1.33 6.69
CA THR A 136 -16.39 -1.48 5.35
C THR A 136 -15.52 -2.44 4.52
N PRO A 137 -16.03 -3.61 4.08
CA PRO A 137 -15.29 -4.47 3.16
C PRO A 137 -15.12 -3.79 1.80
N LEU A 138 -13.94 -3.95 1.20
CA LEU A 138 -13.62 -3.41 -0.12
C LEU A 138 -13.62 -4.53 -1.16
N GLU A 139 -14.35 -4.29 -2.25
CA GLU A 139 -14.31 -5.14 -3.44
C GLU A 139 -13.07 -4.85 -4.28
N THR A 140 -12.50 -5.85 -4.93
CA THR A 140 -11.43 -5.62 -5.90
C THR A 140 -11.98 -4.97 -7.17
N PHE A 141 -11.22 -4.04 -7.76
CA PHE A 141 -11.59 -3.44 -9.05
C PHE A 141 -11.74 -4.48 -10.16
N ALA A 142 -10.95 -5.55 -10.14
CA ALA A 142 -11.04 -6.62 -11.13
C ALA A 142 -12.39 -7.35 -11.05
N HIS A 143 -12.81 -7.75 -9.84
CA HIS A 143 -14.11 -8.39 -9.65
C HIS A 143 -15.25 -7.46 -10.10
N ARG A 144 -15.20 -6.19 -9.67
CA ARG A 144 -16.22 -5.21 -10.04
C ARG A 144 -16.31 -5.01 -11.55
N ALA A 145 -15.17 -4.87 -12.22
CA ALA A 145 -15.14 -4.71 -13.68
C ALA A 145 -15.73 -5.92 -14.41
N ASP A 146 -15.55 -7.14 -13.90
CA ASP A 146 -16.14 -8.34 -14.51
C ASP A 146 -17.66 -8.40 -14.34
N LEU A 147 -18.20 -7.90 -13.23
CA LEU A 147 -19.65 -7.74 -13.05
C LEU A 147 -20.22 -6.73 -14.06
N GLU A 148 -19.60 -5.56 -14.20
CA GLU A 148 -20.06 -4.54 -15.15
C GLU A 148 -20.00 -5.03 -16.60
N LYS A 149 -18.98 -5.81 -16.98
CA LYS A 149 -18.92 -6.44 -18.31
C LYS A 149 -20.11 -7.36 -18.56
N LYS A 150 -20.55 -8.15 -17.57
CA LYS A 150 -21.70 -9.05 -17.71
C LYS A 150 -22.98 -8.25 -17.95
N VAL A 151 -23.20 -7.18 -17.17
CA VAL A 151 -24.34 -6.27 -17.36
C VAL A 151 -24.36 -5.72 -18.80
N VAL A 152 -23.22 -5.26 -19.31
CA VAL A 152 -23.12 -4.78 -20.70
C VAL A 152 -23.47 -5.87 -21.72
N GLN A 153 -23.07 -7.13 -21.51
CA GLN A 153 -23.44 -8.22 -22.41
C GLN A 153 -24.94 -8.50 -22.38
N GLU A 154 -25.55 -8.55 -21.19
CA GLU A 154 -26.99 -8.78 -21.03
C GLU A 154 -27.81 -7.71 -21.76
N LEU A 155 -27.46 -6.44 -21.58
CA LEU A 155 -28.11 -5.31 -22.26
C LEU A 155 -27.98 -5.38 -23.79
N ARG A 156 -26.87 -5.91 -24.31
CA ARG A 156 -26.71 -6.10 -25.77
C ARG A 156 -27.57 -7.24 -26.32
N THR A 157 -27.95 -8.20 -25.48
CA THR A 157 -28.75 -9.37 -25.88
C THR A 157 -30.26 -9.14 -25.74
N GLN A 158 -30.68 -8.12 -24.98
CA GLN A 158 -32.07 -7.67 -24.94
C GLN A 158 -32.40 -6.92 -26.24
N LYS A 159 -33.05 -7.63 -27.17
CA LYS A 159 -33.70 -7.06 -28.36
C LYS A 159 -35.19 -6.88 -28.10
#